data_AF-A0A8X6Q693-F1
#
_entry.id   AF-A0A8X6Q693-F1
#
_cell.length_a   1.000
_cell.length_b   1.000
_cell.length_c   1.000
_cell.angle_alpha   90.00
_cell.angle_beta   90.00
_cell.angle_gamma   90.00
#
_symmetry.space_group_name_H-M   'P 1'
#
loop_
_entity.id
_entity.type
_entity.pdbx_description
1 polymer ?
#
loop_
_entity_poly.entity_id
_entity_poly.type
_entity_poly.pdbx_seq_one_letter_code
_entity_poly.pdbx_strand_id
1 'polypeptide(L)' 'ETKCPELERWDQCTAHCQENCSNYYQHIPCPLICVSGCICEEGFVRERDGGKCIPIDKCSKHESP' A
#
# COMPACT_ATOMS: atom_id res chain seq x y z
N GLU A 1 -15.63 -12.06 -8.98
CA GLU A 1 -16.01 -10.65 -8.72
C GLU A 1 -14.73 -9.85 -8.49
N THR A 2 -14.40 -8.93 -9.38
CA THR A 2 -13.24 -8.01 -9.28
C THR A 2 -13.57 -6.87 -8.32
N LYS A 3 -13.97 -7.21 -7.10
CA LYS A 3 -14.30 -6.23 -6.06
C LYS A 3 -13.14 -6.18 -5.07
N CYS A 4 -12.47 -5.04 -5.02
CA CYS A 4 -11.45 -4.82 -4.01
C CYS A 4 -12.09 -4.67 -2.62
N PRO A 5 -11.35 -5.00 -1.55
CA PRO A 5 -11.75 -4.71 -0.18
C PRO A 5 -12.01 -3.20 0.06
N GLU A 6 -12.61 -2.87 1.21
CA GLU A 6 -12.79 -1.47 1.61
C GLU A 6 -11.43 -0.74 1.65
N LEU A 7 -11.42 0.52 1.19
CA LEU A 7 -10.21 1.37 1.10
C LEU A 7 -9.17 0.87 0.09
N GLU A 8 -9.57 -0.03 -0.81
CA GLU A 8 -8.76 -0.50 -1.93
C GLU A 8 -9.44 -0.22 -3.27
N ARG A 9 -8.65 0.22 -4.26
CA ARG A 9 -9.09 0.37 -5.65
C ARG A 9 -8.38 -0.63 -6.55
N TRP A 10 -9.03 -1.04 -7.62
CA TRP A 10 -8.37 -1.85 -8.65
C TRP A 10 -7.34 -0.99 -9.37
N ASP A 11 -6.13 -1.53 -9.51
CA ASP A 11 -5.07 -0.98 -10.33
C ASP A 11 -4.64 -1.99 -11.38
N GLN A 12 -4.26 -1.49 -12.55
CA GLN A 12 -3.90 -2.34 -13.67
C GLN A 12 -2.43 -2.74 -13.68
N CYS A 13 -1.53 -2.03 -12.98
CA CYS A 13 -0.09 -2.26 -13.07
C CYS A 13 0.73 -2.12 -11.79
N THR A 14 0.27 -1.45 -10.73
CA THR A 14 1.12 -1.11 -9.59
C THR A 14 0.90 -1.99 -8.36
N ALA A 15 0.20 -3.12 -8.49
CA ALA A 15 -0.23 -3.90 -7.33
C ALA A 15 0.89 -4.68 -6.62
N HIS A 16 1.99 -4.99 -7.31
CA HIS A 16 3.11 -5.80 -6.79
C HIS A 16 4.02 -5.08 -5.78
N CYS A 17 3.85 -3.78 -5.62
CA CYS A 17 4.88 -2.92 -5.04
C CYS A 17 4.23 -1.77 -4.26
N GLN A 18 3.27 -2.14 -3.43
CA GLN A 18 2.56 -1.20 -2.58
C GLN A 18 3.38 -0.91 -1.34
N GLU A 19 3.37 0.34 -0.93
CA GLU A 19 3.97 0.75 0.33
C GLU A 19 3.14 0.22 1.51
N ASN A 20 3.84 -0.02 2.61
CA ASN A 20 3.30 -0.40 3.90
C ASN A 20 3.89 0.52 4.99
N CYS A 21 3.35 0.48 6.21
CA CYS A 21 3.83 1.35 7.28
C CYS A 21 5.34 1.24 7.59
N SER A 22 5.97 0.11 7.28
CA SER A 22 7.41 -0.11 7.51
C SER A 22 8.30 0.57 6.46
N ASN A 23 7.79 0.78 5.24
CA ASN A 23 8.58 1.29 4.11
C ASN A 23 8.06 2.60 3.49
N TYR A 24 6.89 3.09 3.91
CA TYR A 24 6.29 4.32 3.40
C TYR A 24 7.22 5.54 3.49
N TYR A 25 8.07 5.59 4.53
CA TYR A 25 9.06 6.66 4.70
C TYR A 25 10.44 6.35 4.11
N GLN A 26 10.64 5.18 3.50
CA GLN A 26 11.96 4.69 3.09
C GLN A 26 12.21 4.75 1.57
N HIS A 27 11.30 5.30 0.76
CA HIS A 27 11.44 5.40 -0.70
C HIS A 27 12.04 4.13 -1.33
N ILE A 28 11.29 3.03 -1.28
CA ILE A 28 11.73 1.78 -1.91
C ILE A 28 11.50 1.88 -3.42
N PRO A 29 12.54 1.69 -4.26
CA PRO A 29 12.38 1.75 -5.70
C PRO A 29 11.47 0.63 -6.18
N CYS A 30 10.47 1.01 -6.96
CA CYS A 30 9.49 0.09 -7.48
C CYS A 30 9.90 -0.46 -8.85
N PRO A 31 9.99 -1.79 -9.05
CA PRO A 31 10.30 -2.35 -10.37
C PRO A 31 9.23 -1.98 -11.40
N LEU A 32 9.66 -1.62 -12.62
CA LEU A 32 8.82 -1.30 -13.78
C LEU A 32 8.20 -2.55 -14.41
N ILE A 33 7.52 -3.36 -13.61
CA ILE A 33 6.70 -4.49 -14.06
C ILE A 33 5.23 -4.11 -13.86
N CYS A 34 4.35 -4.56 -14.75
CA CYS A 34 2.91 -4.29 -14.65
C CYS A 34 2.22 -5.51 -14.03
N VAL A 35 1.73 -5.35 -12.80
CA VAL A 35 0.93 -6.36 -12.10
C VAL A 35 -0.38 -5.73 -11.66
N SER A 36 -1.49 -6.25 -12.22
CA SER A 36 -2.84 -5.84 -11.86
C SER A 36 -3.26 -6.41 -10.51
N GLY A 37 -4.00 -5.63 -9.72
CA GLY A 37 -4.54 -6.08 -8.45
C GLY A 37 -5.13 -4.93 -7.64
N CYS A 38 -5.58 -5.23 -6.44
CA CYS A 38 -6.11 -4.21 -5.54
C CYS A 38 -4.97 -3.47 -4.84
N ILE A 39 -5.03 -2.14 -4.89
CA ILE A 39 -4.11 -1.26 -4.18
C ILE A 39 -4.83 -0.39 -3.17
N CYS A 40 -4.13 0.08 -2.14
CA CYS A 40 -4.69 1.09 -1.25
C CYS A 40 -5.11 2.35 -2.02
N GLU A 41 -6.23 2.94 -1.62
CA GLU A 41 -6.66 4.24 -2.11
C GLU A 41 -5.66 5.35 -1.72
N GLU A 42 -5.77 6.49 -2.39
CA GLU A 42 -4.94 7.65 -2.08
C GLU A 42 -5.13 8.10 -0.63
N GLY A 43 -4.03 8.35 0.09
CA GLY A 43 -4.05 8.65 1.53
C GLY A 43 -4.05 7.42 2.45
N PHE A 44 -4.08 6.21 1.88
CA PHE A 44 -4.01 4.95 2.60
C PHE A 44 -2.76 4.16 2.23
N VAL A 45 -2.29 3.35 3.17
CA VAL A 45 -1.09 2.52 3.04
C VAL A 45 -1.34 1.17 3.70
N ARG A 46 -0.66 0.10 3.25
CA ARG A 46 -0.86 -1.21 3.87
C ARG A 46 -0.31 -1.22 5.30
N GLU A 47 -1.06 -1.79 6.23
CA GLU A 47 -0.59 -1.97 7.61
C GLU A 47 0.68 -2.84 7.65
N ARG A 48 0.73 -3.87 6.81
CA ARG A 48 1.85 -4.80 6.56
C ARG A 48 1.69 -5.40 5.17
N ASP A 49 2.69 -6.14 4.67
CA ASP A 49 2.55 -6.86 3.40
C ASP A 49 1.33 -7.79 3.41
N GLY A 50 0.44 -7.61 2.43
CA GLY A 50 -0.85 -8.32 2.35
C GLY A 50 -1.86 -7.97 3.45
N GLY A 51 -1.57 -6.99 4.29
CA GLY A 51 -2.49 -6.46 5.31
C GLY A 51 -3.50 -5.48 4.72
N LYS A 52 -4.48 -5.08 5.54
CA LYS A 52 -5.50 -4.07 5.20
C LYS A 52 -4.87 -2.70 4.93
N CYS A 53 -5.56 -1.88 4.15
CA CYS A 53 -5.22 -0.47 3.98
C CYS A 53 -5.72 0.33 5.18
N ILE A 54 -4.85 1.20 5.71
CA ILE A 54 -5.15 2.11 6.81
C ILE A 54 -4.72 3.53 6.43
N PRO A 55 -5.33 4.58 7.02
CA PRO A 55 -4.84 5.94 6.84
C PRO A 55 -3.37 6.03 7.23
N ILE A 56 -2.56 6.74 6.44
CA ILE A 56 -1.12 6.89 6.70
C ILE A 56 -0.85 7.43 8.12
N ASP A 57 -1.70 8.32 8.62
CA ASP A 57 -1.62 8.86 9.99
C ASP A 57 -1.79 7.80 11.10
N LYS A 58 -2.35 6.64 10.77
CA LYS A 58 -2.48 5.50 11.67
C LYS A 58 -1.29 4.55 11.61
N CYS A 59 -0.34 4.73 10.69
CA CYS A 59 0.95 4.10 10.86
C CYS A 59 1.52 4.67 12.16
N SER A 60 1.61 3.83 13.19
CA SER A 60 2.41 4.14 14.37
C SER A 60 3.75 4.57 13.81
N LYS A 61 4.05 5.88 13.89
CA LYS A 61 5.40 6.36 13.72
C LYS A 61 6.14 5.57 14.78
N HIS A 62 6.82 4.50 14.39
CA HIS A 62 7.89 3.98 15.20
C HIS A 62 8.79 5.19 15.33
N GLU A 63 8.64 5.83 16.48
CA GLU A 63 9.40 6.97 16.92
C GLU A 63 10.84 6.57 16.65
N SER A 64 11.41 7.08 15.57
CA SER A 64 12.85 7.08 15.44
C SER A 64 13.28 8.14 16.45
N PRO A 65 14.00 7.77 17.53
CA PRO A 65 14.90 8.74 18.13
C PRO A 65 15.88 9.27 17.07
#